data_AF-A0A822CT96-F1
#
_entry.id   AF-A0A822CT96-F1
#
_cell.length_a   1.000
_cell.length_b   1.000
_cell.length_c   1.000
_cell.angle_alpha   90.00
_cell.angle_beta   90.00
_cell.angle_gamma   90.00
#
_symmetry.space_group_name_H-M   'P 1'
#
loop_
_entity.id
_entity.type
_entity.pdbx_description
1 polymer ?
#
loop_
_entity_poly.entity_id
_entity_poly.type
_entity_poly.pdbx_seq_one_letter_code
_entity_poly.pdbx_strand_id
1 'polypeptide(L)'
;CDKTRVKLPYIVNIVGFSLGALVLGAIADHSGRKMILLGSMWTACILSIFQLLSEEYISYVFFMFFLGVLTGAVHVIAIPVVM
;
A
#
# COMPACT_ATOMS: atom_id res chain seq x y z
N CYS A 1 25.80 6.09 11.21
CA CYS A 1 24.69 5.87 10.25
C CYS A 1 24.16 4.45 10.47
N ASP A 2 23.13 4.31 11.29
CA ASP A 2 22.60 3.00 11.69
C ASP A 2 21.82 2.38 10.51
N LYS A 3 22.47 1.46 9.79
CA LYS A 3 21.92 0.80 8.60
C LYS A 3 20.65 -0.02 8.89
N THR A 4 20.31 -0.28 10.15
CA THR A 4 19.16 -1.09 10.55
C THR A 4 17.87 -0.28 10.48
N ARG A 5 17.91 1.00 10.86
CA ARG A 5 16.74 1.89 10.94
C ARG A 5 16.10 2.21 9.59
N VAL A 6 16.89 2.15 8.51
CA VAL A 6 16.43 2.38 7.11
C VAL A 6 15.97 1.09 6.42
N LYS A 7 16.40 -0.10 6.88
CA LYS A 7 16.03 -1.37 6.25
C LYS A 7 14.67 -1.89 6.69
N LEU A 8 14.32 -1.73 7.97
CA LEU A 8 13.02 -2.14 8.49
C LEU A 8 11.83 -1.57 7.69
N PRO A 9 11.71 -0.26 7.50
CA PRO A 9 10.58 0.33 6.77
C PRO A 9 10.43 -0.24 5.35
N TYR A 10 11.55 -0.45 4.66
CA TYR A 10 11.57 -1.03 3.31
C TYR A 10 11.07 -2.48 3.26
N ILE A 11 11.54 -3.35 4.16
CA ILE A 11 11.13 -4.76 4.19
C ILE A 11 9.64 -4.86 4.53
N VAL A 12 9.18 -4.06 5.49
CA VAL A 12 7.76 -4.01 5.88
C VAL A 12 6.88 -3.54 4.73
N ASN A 13 7.33 -2.55 3.95
CA ASN A 13 6.62 -2.08 2.77
C ASN A 13 6.48 -3.18 1.70
N ILE A 14 7.54 -3.95 1.44
CA ILE A 14 7.50 -5.08 0.48
C ILE A 14 6.57 -6.19 0.94
N VAL A 15 6.61 -6.54 2.22
CA VAL A 15 5.71 -7.54 2.80
C VAL A 15 4.25 -7.07 2.69
N GLY A 16 3.99 -5.80 3.02
CA GLY A 16 2.68 -5.18 2.81
C GLY A 16 2.24 -5.25 1.35
N PHE A 17 3.12 -4.88 0.41
CA PHE A 17 2.86 -4.91 -1.03
C PHE A 17 2.43 -6.29 -1.52
N SER A 18 3.16 -7.34 -1.15
CA SER A 18 2.84 -8.71 -1.54
C SER A 18 1.50 -9.20 -0.97
N LEU A 19 1.20 -8.88 0.29
CA LEU A 19 -0.08 -9.19 0.92
C LEU A 19 -1.26 -8.45 0.27
N GLY A 20 -1.10 -7.16 0.03
CA GLY A 20 -2.14 -6.32 -0.56
C GLY A 20 -2.43 -6.69 -2.02
N ALA A 21 -1.39 -6.99 -2.79
CA ALA A 21 -1.50 -7.50 -4.16
C ALA A 21 -2.35 -8.78 -4.22
N LEU A 22 -2.15 -9.71 -3.29
CA LEU A 22 -2.83 -11.00 -3.29
C LEU A 22 -4.30 -10.89 -2.82
N VAL A 23 -4.53 -10.17 -1.73
CA VAL A 23 -5.86 -10.07 -1.10
C VAL A 23 -6.79 -9.15 -1.90
N LEU A 24 -6.34 -7.94 -2.23
CA LEU A 24 -7.20 -6.99 -2.95
C LEU A 24 -7.36 -7.36 -4.43
N GLY A 25 -6.42 -8.10 -5.02
CA GLY A 25 -6.60 -8.68 -6.35
C GLY A 25 -7.79 -9.63 -6.41
N ALA A 26 -7.86 -10.58 -5.48
CA ALA A 26 -8.98 -11.53 -5.39
C ALA A 26 -10.33 -10.84 -5.11
N ILE A 27 -10.33 -9.80 -4.27
CA ILE A 27 -11.53 -9.00 -3.98
C ILE A 27 -11.95 -8.16 -5.19
N ALA A 28 -10.99 -7.67 -5.97
CA ALA A 28 -11.26 -6.84 -7.14
C ALA A 28 -11.97 -7.57 -8.29
N ASP A 29 -11.73 -8.87 -8.42
CA ASP A 29 -12.44 -9.69 -9.41
C ASP A 29 -13.92 -9.88 -9.05
N HIS A 30 -14.31 -9.80 -7.77
CA HIS A 30 -15.69 -10.06 -7.36
C HIS A 30 -16.57 -8.80 -7.25
N SER A 31 -15.99 -7.64 -6.95
CA SER A 31 -16.76 -6.46 -6.54
C SER A 31 -16.66 -5.25 -7.50
N GLY A 32 -16.12 -5.46 -8.70
CA GLY A 32 -16.07 -4.45 -9.76
C GLY A 32 -14.80 -3.60 -9.73
N ARG A 33 -13.91 -3.83 -10.70
CA ARG A 33 -12.54 -3.26 -10.76
C ARG A 33 -12.45 -1.73 -10.62
N LYS A 34 -13.40 -0.97 -11.19
CA LYS A 34 -13.31 0.50 -11.24
C LYS A 34 -13.50 1.17 -9.86
N MET A 35 -14.44 0.69 -9.05
CA MET A 35 -14.71 1.29 -7.73
C MET A 35 -13.59 1.00 -6.73
N ILE A 36 -13.01 -0.20 -6.81
CA ILE A 36 -11.93 -0.63 -5.91
C ILE A 36 -10.62 0.06 -6.28
N LEU A 37 -10.37 0.31 -7.57
CA LEU A 37 -9.25 1.13 -8.00
C LEU A 37 -9.36 2.56 -7.48
N LEU A 38 -10.53 3.21 -7.60
CA LEU A 38 -10.72 4.57 -7.09
C LEU A 38 -10.58 4.62 -5.56
N GLY A 39 -11.16 3.66 -4.85
CA GLY A 39 -11.10 3.58 -3.38
C GLY A 39 -9.68 3.34 -2.86
N SER A 40 -8.92 2.46 -3.51
CA SER A 40 -7.51 2.21 -3.15
C SER A 40 -6.62 3.42 -3.45
N MET A 41 -6.84 4.14 -4.54
CA MET A 41 -6.10 5.39 -4.84
C MET A 41 -6.40 6.50 -3.83
N TRP A 42 -7.68 6.69 -3.45
CA TRP A 42 -8.06 7.68 -2.45
C TRP A 42 -7.47 7.39 -1.08
N THR A 43 -7.58 6.14 -0.63
CA THR A 43 -7.03 5.73 0.66
C THR A 43 -5.50 5.79 0.69
N ALA A 44 -4.83 5.43 -0.41
CA ALA A 44 -3.38 5.61 -0.54
C ALA A 44 -2.95 7.08 -0.44
N CYS A 45 -3.72 8.01 -1.02
CA CYS A 45 -3.44 9.44 -0.94
C CYS A 45 -3.56 9.95 0.50
N ILE A 46 -4.64 9.61 1.20
CA ILE A 46 -4.86 9.98 2.61
C ILE A 46 -3.71 9.43 3.49
N LEU A 47 -3.35 8.16 3.31
CA LEU A 47 -2.29 7.52 4.09
C LEU A 47 -0.91 8.12 3.81
N SER A 48 -0.65 8.59 2.58
CA SER A 48 0.60 9.30 2.25
C SER A 48 0.69 10.64 2.98
N ILE A 49 -0.42 11.37 3.10
CA ILE A 49 -0.47 12.63 3.85
C ILE A 49 -0.25 12.36 5.35
N PHE A 50 -0.85 11.31 5.90
CA PHE A 50 -0.64 10.90 7.29
C PHE A 50 0.81 10.45 7.56
N GLN A 51 1.44 9.78 6.61
CA GLN A 51 2.84 9.38 6.74
C GLN A 51 3.77 10.60 6.85
N LEU A 52 3.51 11.66 6.08
CA LEU A 52 4.26 12.92 6.12
C LEU A 52 4.11 13.66 7.46
N LEU A 53 2.97 13.50 8.12
CA LEU A 53 2.68 14.16 9.40
C LEU A 53 3.15 13.36 10.63
N SER A 54 3.57 12.10 10.44
CA SER A 54 3.96 11.21 11.53
C SER A 54 5.39 11.49 12.01
N GLU A 55 5.55 12.16 13.14
CA GLU A 55 6.85 12.40 13.80
C GLU A 55 7.41 11.15 14.53
N GLU A 56 6.53 10.22 14.91
CA GLU A 56 6.89 8.99 15.63
C GLU A 56 7.37 7.86 14.69
N TYR A 57 8.50 7.23 15.03
CA TYR A 57 9.11 6.16 14.22
C TYR A 57 8.19 4.94 14.05
N ILE A 58 7.44 4.58 15.10
CA ILE A 58 6.53 3.42 15.09
C ILE A 58 5.36 3.69 14.14
N SER A 59 4.76 4.87 14.24
CA SER A 59 3.67 5.30 13.36
C SER A 59 4.12 5.36 11.90
N TYR A 60 5.33 5.85 11.64
CA TYR A 60 5.90 5.86 10.29
C TYR A 60 5.99 4.44 9.67
N VAL A 61 6.46 3.45 10.43
CA VAL A 61 6.55 2.06 9.95
C VAL A 61 5.17 1.46 9.70
N PHE A 62 4.18 1.75 10.56
CA PHE A 62 2.79 1.32 10.38
C PHE A 62 2.16 1.91 9.12
N PHE A 63 2.32 3.22 8.89
CA PHE A 63 1.82 3.86 7.68
C PHE A 63 2.49 3.29 6.43
N MET A 64 3.79 3.02 6.47
CA MET A 64 4.52 2.46 5.34
C MET A 64 4.10 1.03 5.00
N PHE A 65 3.70 0.23 5.99
CA PHE A 65 3.08 -1.08 5.76
C PHE A 65 1.77 -0.95 4.99
N PHE A 66 0.85 -0.11 5.48
CA PHE A 66 -0.45 0.12 4.86
C PHE A 66 -0.32 0.70 3.44
N LEU A 67 0.61 1.62 3.23
CA LEU A 67 0.93 2.17 1.92
C LEU A 67 1.45 1.09 0.97
N GLY A 68 2.28 0.16 1.46
CA GLY A 68 2.70 -1.02 0.70
C GLY A 68 1.51 -1.85 0.24
N VAL A 69 0.60 -2.21 1.16
CA VAL A 69 -0.62 -2.98 0.87
C VAL A 69 -1.46 -2.31 -0.22
N LEU A 70 -1.69 -1.00 -0.11
CA LEU A 70 -2.52 -0.24 -1.04
C LEU A 70 -1.87 -0.05 -2.40
N THR A 71 -0.57 0.24 -2.45
CA THR A 71 0.17 0.36 -3.72
C THR A 71 0.24 -0.98 -4.46
N GLY A 72 0.37 -2.09 -3.74
CA GLY A 72 0.25 -3.45 -4.29
C GLY A 72 -1.12 -3.71 -4.89
N ALA A 73 -2.18 -3.33 -4.19
CA ALA A 73 -3.55 -3.45 -4.69
C ALA A 73 -3.78 -2.64 -5.98
N VAL A 74 -3.36 -1.38 -6.01
CA VAL A 74 -3.49 -0.52 -7.20
C VAL A 74 -2.73 -1.13 -8.39
N HIS A 75 -1.51 -1.65 -8.17
CA HIS A 75 -0.74 -2.28 -9.23
C HIS A 75 -1.45 -3.49 -9.84
N VAL A 76 -1.92 -4.42 -9.02
CA VAL A 76 -2.58 -5.65 -9.50
C VAL A 76 -3.87 -5.35 -10.26
N ILE A 77 -4.65 -4.36 -9.81
CA ILE A 77 -5.93 -3.99 -10.43
C ILE A 77 -5.71 -3.16 -11.70
N ALA A 78 -4.65 -2.34 -11.77
CA ALA A 78 -4.35 -1.51 -12.93
C ALA A 78 -3.89 -2.32 -14.15
N ILE A 79 -3.09 -3.38 -13.95
CA ILE A 79 -2.55 -4.21 -15.05
C ILE A 79 -3.66 -4.69 -16.00
N PRO A 80 -4.74 -5.33 -15.52
CA PRO A 80 -5.78 -5.85 -16.41
C PRO A 80 -6.88 -4.82 -16.74
N VAL A 81 -6.74 -3.56 -16.31
CA VAL A 81 -7.57 -2.43 -16.78
C VAL A 81 -6.93 -1.75 -18.00
N VAL A 82 -5.59 -1.77 -18.09
CA VAL A 82 -4.83 -1.14 -19.18
C VAL A 82 -4.64 -2.10 -20.37
N MET A 83 -4.61 -3.43 -20.13
CA MET A 83 -4.68 -4.47 -21.17
C MET A 83 -6.11 -4.71 -21.63
#